data_AF-A0A8T4SUR4-F1
#
_entry.id   AF-A0A8T4SUR4-F1
#
_cell.length_a   1.000
_cell.length_b   1.000
_cell.length_c   1.000
_cell.angle_alpha   90.00
_cell.angle_beta   90.00
_cell.angle_gamma   90.00
#
_symmetry.space_group_name_H-M   'P 1'
#
loop_
_entity.id
_entity.type
_entity.pdbx_description
1 polymer ?
#
loop_
_entity_poly.entity_id
_entity_poly.type
_entity_poly.pdbx_seq_one_letter_code
_entity_poly.pdbx_strand_id
1 'polypeptide(L)'
;MNTTEKAMWALRIGIFGTFLGHGVFALMVKQSWIPYFTALGFSESFAITALPLIGLMDMAVGISVLLKPHKYVLYWAVFWGFWTALVRPLTGEPIWDFVERWANWAAPLALIFLMDKKKK
;
A
#
# COMPACT_ATOMS: atom_id res chain seq x y z
N MET A 1 22.57 -15.86 -3.26
CA MET A 1 21.86 -14.90 -2.40
C MET A 1 22.00 -15.31 -0.94
N ASN A 2 22.48 -14.41 -0.09
CA ASN A 2 22.50 -14.62 1.36
C ASN A 2 21.08 -14.53 1.96
N THR A 3 20.91 -14.85 3.23
CA THR A 3 19.60 -14.83 3.92
C THR A 3 18.93 -13.46 3.86
N THR A 4 19.70 -12.37 4.03
CA THR A 4 19.19 -11.00 3.93
C THR A 4 18.65 -10.70 2.53
N GLU A 5 19.37 -11.11 1.48
CA GLU A 5 18.94 -10.92 0.09
C GLU A 5 17.68 -11.72 -0.21
N LYS A 6 17.58 -12.96 0.29
CA LYS A 6 16.37 -13.78 0.17
C LYS A 6 15.17 -13.11 0.85
N ALA A 7 15.36 -12.60 2.08
CA ALA A 7 14.33 -11.86 2.81
C ALA A 7 13.89 -10.59 2.08
N MET A 8 14.83 -9.81 1.53
CA MET A 8 14.52 -8.63 0.74
C MET A 8 13.69 -8.96 -0.50
N TRP A 9 14.02 -10.04 -1.22
CA TRP A 9 13.24 -10.47 -2.37
C TRP A 9 11.83 -10.94 -2.00
N ALA A 10 11.69 -11.72 -0.92
CA ALA A 10 10.39 -12.12 -0.41
C ALA A 10 9.52 -10.89 -0.04
N LEU A 11 10.10 -9.90 0.64
CA LEU A 11 9.41 -8.64 0.95
C LEU A 11 9.01 -7.88 -0.31
N ARG A 12 9.88 -7.78 -1.33
CA ARG A 12 9.55 -7.10 -2.59
C ARG A 12 8.36 -7.76 -3.29
N ILE A 13 8.30 -9.09 -3.32
CA ILE A 13 7.19 -9.84 -3.91
C ILE A 13 5.90 -9.61 -3.10
N GLY A 14 5.96 -9.65 -1.77
CA GLY A 14 4.81 -9.40 -0.90
C GLY A 14 4.26 -7.98 -1.02
N ILE A 15 5.14 -6.98 -1.05
CA ILE A 15 4.78 -5.57 -1.26
C ILE A 15 4.15 -5.41 -2.65
N PHE A 16 4.78 -5.97 -3.69
CA PHE A 16 4.22 -5.95 -5.04
C PHE A 16 2.81 -6.56 -5.10
N GLY A 17 2.61 -7.74 -4.54
CA GLY A 17 1.30 -8.40 -4.53
C GLY A 17 0.23 -7.57 -3.80
N THR A 18 0.61 -6.96 -2.67
CA THR A 18 -0.28 -6.08 -1.90
C THR A 18 -0.72 -4.88 -2.74
N PHE A 19 0.24 -4.14 -3.30
CA PHE A 19 -0.04 -2.92 -4.08
C PHE A 19 -0.70 -3.22 -5.43
N LEU A 20 -0.35 -4.34 -6.08
CA LEU A 20 -1.01 -4.77 -7.31
C LEU A 20 -2.49 -5.09 -7.06
N GLY A 21 -2.80 -5.88 -6.02
CA GLY A 21 -4.17 -6.25 -5.71
C GLY A 21 -5.03 -5.02 -5.35
N HIS A 22 -4.50 -4.12 -4.52
CA HIS A 22 -5.19 -2.87 -4.20
C HIS A 22 -5.35 -1.98 -5.43
N GLY A 23 -4.31 -1.88 -6.25
CA GLY A 23 -4.33 -1.10 -7.49
C GLY A 23 -5.38 -1.58 -8.48
N VAL A 24 -5.53 -2.90 -8.66
CA VAL A 24 -6.57 -3.50 -9.49
C VAL A 24 -7.97 -3.19 -8.94
N PHE A 25 -8.20 -3.34 -7.63
CA PHE A 25 -9.49 -2.98 -7.04
C PHE A 25 -9.82 -1.49 -7.15
N ALA A 26 -8.82 -0.61 -7.05
CA ALA A 26 -9.00 0.82 -7.26
C ALA A 26 -9.34 1.14 -8.73
N LEU A 27 -8.66 0.52 -9.70
CA LEU A 27 -8.96 0.64 -11.13
C LEU A 27 -10.38 0.18 -11.48
N MET A 28 -10.86 -0.87 -10.81
CA MET A 28 -12.23 -1.36 -10.96
C MET A 28 -13.28 -0.50 -10.23
N VAL A 29 -12.85 0.59 -9.58
CA VAL A 29 -13.72 1.47 -8.79
C VAL A 29 -14.52 0.64 -7.77
N LYS A 30 -13.82 -0.14 -6.94
CA LYS A 30 -14.43 -1.00 -5.93
C LYS A 30 -15.41 -0.19 -5.08
N GLN A 31 -16.70 -0.49 -5.23
CA GLN A 31 -17.79 0.32 -4.67
C GLN A 31 -17.71 0.49 -3.15
N SER A 32 -17.26 -0.55 -2.42
CA SER A 32 -17.06 -0.49 -0.98
C SER A 32 -15.95 0.47 -0.53
N TRP A 33 -15.17 1.05 -1.44
CA TRP A 33 -14.15 2.05 -1.10
C TRP A 33 -14.63 3.49 -1.28
N ILE A 34 -15.76 3.71 -1.95
CA ILE A 34 -16.36 5.05 -2.09
C ILE A 34 -16.71 5.66 -0.72
N PRO A 35 -17.29 4.91 0.24
CA PRO A 35 -17.58 5.44 1.58
C PRO A 35 -16.35 5.97 2.33
N TYR A 36 -15.15 5.47 2.03
CA TYR A 36 -13.91 5.97 2.62
C TYR A 36 -13.60 7.41 2.23
N PHE A 37 -13.98 7.81 1.01
CA PHE A 37 -13.82 9.19 0.54
C PHE A 37 -14.88 10.10 1.12
N THR A 38 -16.15 9.65 1.17
CA THR A 38 -17.25 10.46 1.68
C THR A 38 -17.13 10.71 3.18
N ALA A 39 -16.61 9.75 3.96
CA ALA A 39 -16.28 9.95 5.37
C ALA A 39 -15.18 11.00 5.60
N LEU A 40 -14.31 11.22 4.61
CA LEU A 40 -13.29 12.28 4.62
C LEU A 40 -13.82 13.62 4.07
N GLY A 41 -15.11 13.70 3.71
CA GLY A 41 -15.76 14.91 3.21
C GLY A 41 -15.69 15.11 1.68
N PHE A 42 -15.21 14.14 0.92
CA PHE A 42 -15.20 14.20 -0.55
C PHE A 42 -16.54 13.74 -1.15
N SER A 43 -16.86 14.18 -2.37
CA SER A 43 -18.02 13.68 -3.09
C SER A 43 -17.79 12.28 -3.67
N GLU A 44 -18.86 11.52 -3.90
CA GLU A 44 -18.79 10.23 -4.59
C GLU A 44 -18.23 10.37 -6.02
N SER A 45 -18.60 11.44 -6.73
CA SER A 45 -18.08 11.74 -8.08
C SER A 45 -16.57 11.94 -8.09
N PHE A 46 -16.03 12.59 -7.04
CA PHE A 46 -14.59 12.71 -6.85
C PHE A 46 -13.97 11.34 -6.59
N ALA A 47 -14.55 10.53 -5.70
CA ALA A 47 -14.06 9.18 -5.40
C ALA A 47 -13.97 8.29 -6.64
N ILE A 48 -15.02 8.27 -7.47
CA ILE A 48 -15.08 7.50 -8.72
C ILE A 48 -13.98 7.91 -9.70
N THR A 49 -13.64 9.20 -9.74
CA THR A 49 -12.57 9.73 -10.61
C THR A 49 -11.18 9.50 -10.01
N ALA A 50 -11.03 9.61 -8.70
CA ALA A 50 -9.76 9.47 -7.99
C ALA A 50 -9.30 8.02 -7.88
N LEU A 51 -10.23 7.07 -7.70
CA LEU A 51 -9.93 5.65 -7.51
C LEU A 51 -9.06 5.07 -8.65
N PRO A 52 -9.38 5.25 -9.94
CA PRO A 52 -8.50 4.76 -11.00
C PRO A 52 -7.09 5.36 -10.97
N LEU A 53 -6.95 6.66 -10.65
CA LEU A 53 -5.65 7.32 -10.54
C LEU A 53 -4.82 6.76 -9.37
N ILE A 54 -5.48 6.51 -8.23
CA ILE A 54 -4.88 5.82 -7.09
C ILE A 54 -4.47 4.40 -7.49
N GLY A 55 -5.28 3.71 -8.28
CA GLY A 55 -4.96 2.38 -8.76
C GLY A 55 -3.70 2.32 -9.62
N LEU A 56 -3.55 3.27 -10.54
CA LEU A 56 -2.33 3.43 -11.33
C LEU A 56 -1.12 3.74 -10.44
N MET A 57 -1.28 4.62 -9.44
CA MET A 57 -0.22 4.93 -8.47
C MET A 57 0.19 3.67 -7.69
N ASP A 58 -0.76 2.90 -7.17
CA ASP A 58 -0.47 1.69 -6.40
C ASP A 58 0.28 0.66 -7.26
N MET A 59 -0.16 0.44 -8.50
CA MET A 59 0.56 -0.43 -9.43
C MET A 59 1.97 0.07 -9.73
N ALA A 60 2.16 1.37 -9.93
CA ALA A 60 3.48 1.96 -10.15
C ALA A 60 4.40 1.77 -8.93
N VAL A 61 3.89 1.96 -7.72
CA VAL A 61 4.62 1.69 -6.46
C VAL A 61 5.01 0.21 -6.38
N GLY A 62 4.06 -0.70 -6.60
CA GLY A 62 4.30 -2.14 -6.56
C GLY A 62 5.39 -2.56 -7.56
N ILE A 63 5.27 -2.15 -8.83
CA ILE A 63 6.24 -2.47 -9.89
C ILE A 63 7.61 -1.88 -9.57
N SER A 64 7.65 -0.63 -9.10
CA SER A 64 8.90 0.02 -8.69
C SER A 64 9.62 -0.78 -7.60
N VAL A 65 8.90 -1.21 -6.55
CA VAL A 65 9.47 -2.03 -5.47
C VAL A 65 9.91 -3.41 -5.97
N LEU A 66 9.13 -4.03 -6.87
CA LEU A 66 9.48 -5.33 -7.45
C LEU A 66 10.76 -5.27 -8.29
N LEU A 67 10.96 -4.23 -9.09
CA LEU A 67 12.10 -4.13 -10.02
C LEU A 67 13.34 -3.51 -9.38
N LYS A 68 13.18 -2.40 -8.66
CA LYS A 68 14.27 -1.70 -7.98
C LYS A 68 13.73 -0.88 -6.80
N PRO A 69 13.78 -1.41 -5.57
CA PRO A 69 13.20 -0.72 -4.42
C PRO A 69 13.97 0.58 -4.17
N HIS A 70 13.23 1.70 -4.14
CA HIS A 70 13.77 3.03 -3.85
C HIS A 70 13.27 3.50 -2.48
N LYS A 71 14.17 4.07 -1.65
CA LYS A 71 13.83 4.46 -0.26
C LYS A 71 12.61 5.37 -0.15
N TYR A 72 12.48 6.36 -1.05
CA TYR A 72 11.35 7.28 -1.03
C TYR A 72 10.03 6.63 -1.45
N VAL A 73 10.08 5.68 -2.40
CA VAL A 73 8.90 4.89 -2.79
C VAL A 73 8.47 4.00 -1.62
N LEU A 74 9.41 3.44 -0.87
CA LEU A 74 9.09 2.64 0.32
C LEU A 74 8.52 3.51 1.45
N TYR A 75 9.05 4.71 1.69
CA TYR A 75 8.45 5.64 2.66
C TYR A 75 7.02 6.01 2.29
N TRP A 76 6.78 6.28 1.00
CA TRP A 76 5.43 6.47 0.49
C TRP A 76 4.56 5.24 0.72
N ALA A 77 5.06 4.03 0.40
CA ALA A 77 4.31 2.79 0.60
C ALA A 77 3.95 2.54 2.07
N VAL A 78 4.85 2.85 3.01
CA VAL A 78 4.57 2.79 4.46
C VAL A 78 3.46 3.77 4.83
N PHE A 79 3.63 5.05 4.46
CA PHE A 79 2.65 6.08 4.79
C PHE A 79 1.28 5.78 4.17
N TRP A 80 1.24 5.48 2.88
CA TRP A 80 0.02 5.23 2.13
C TRP A 80 -0.71 3.97 2.59
N GLY A 81 0.03 2.87 2.78
CA GLY A 81 -0.53 1.62 3.29
C GLY A 81 -1.09 1.77 4.70
N PHE A 82 -0.41 2.55 5.56
CA PHE A 82 -0.90 2.85 6.91
C PHE A 82 -2.14 3.73 6.87
N TRP A 83 -2.09 4.84 6.12
CA TRP A 83 -3.18 5.81 6.02
C TRP A 83 -4.46 5.14 5.49
N THR A 84 -4.37 4.43 4.38
CA THR A 84 -5.53 3.76 3.78
C THR A 84 -6.11 2.66 4.68
N ALA A 85 -5.26 1.94 5.43
CA ALA A 85 -5.74 1.00 6.45
C ALA A 85 -6.44 1.71 7.62
N LEU A 86 -5.90 2.84 8.08
CA LEU A 86 -6.43 3.62 9.20
C LEU A 86 -7.79 4.27 8.88
N VAL A 87 -8.05 4.63 7.62
CA VAL A 87 -9.33 5.22 7.22
C VAL A 87 -10.52 4.29 7.51
N ARG A 88 -10.33 2.96 7.48
CA ARG A 88 -11.41 1.98 7.69
C ARG A 88 -12.11 2.10 9.06
N PRO A 89 -11.40 2.05 10.20
CA PRO A 89 -12.05 2.27 11.48
C PRO A 89 -12.61 3.69 11.63
N LEU A 90 -12.04 4.69 10.95
CA LEU A 90 -12.58 6.05 10.93
C LEU A 90 -13.92 6.15 10.19
N THR A 91 -14.22 5.21 9.28
CA THR A 91 -15.49 5.15 8.55
C THR A 91 -16.51 4.22 9.21
N GLY A 92 -16.25 3.75 10.43
CA GLY A 92 -17.15 2.86 11.17
C GLY A 92 -16.95 1.37 10.91
N GLU A 93 -15.91 0.96 10.18
CA GLU A 93 -15.52 -0.45 10.11
C GLU A 93 -14.88 -0.92 11.44
N PRO A 94 -14.90 -2.22 11.77
CA PRO A 94 -14.21 -2.74 12.93
C PRO A 94 -12.72 -2.38 12.94
N ILE A 95 -12.16 -2.13 14.13
CA ILE A 95 -10.70 -1.91 14.29
C ILE A 95 -9.86 -3.08 13.74
N TRP A 96 -10.45 -4.28 13.70
CA TRP A 96 -9.83 -5.47 13.14
C TRP A 96 -9.51 -5.34 11.66
N ASP A 97 -10.24 -4.54 10.89
CA ASP A 97 -9.93 -4.27 9.48
C ASP A 97 -8.61 -3.49 9.32
N PHE A 98 -8.27 -2.64 10.28
CA PHE A 98 -6.97 -1.99 10.33
C PHE A 98 -5.87 -2.98 10.75
N VAL A 99 -6.12 -3.78 11.79
CA VAL A 99 -5.16 -4.75 12.33
C VAL A 99 -4.84 -5.87 11.31
N GLU A 100 -5.84 -6.38 10.60
CA GLU A 100 -5.65 -7.39 9.55
C GLU A 100 -4.70 -6.88 8.43
N ARG A 101 -4.70 -5.57 8.18
CA ARG A 101 -3.94 -4.93 7.10
C ARG A 101 -2.58 -4.41 7.55
N TRP A 102 -2.12 -4.75 8.76
CA TRP A 102 -0.82 -4.30 9.29
C TRP A 102 0.36 -4.62 8.38
N ALA A 103 0.32 -5.78 7.73
CA ALA A 103 1.34 -6.22 6.79
C ALA A 103 1.51 -5.27 5.60
N ASN A 104 0.46 -4.53 5.20
CA ASN A 104 0.48 -3.65 4.03
C ASN A 104 1.54 -2.55 4.15
N TRP A 105 1.77 -2.04 5.36
CA TRP A 105 2.76 -0.99 5.62
C TRP A 105 3.97 -1.49 6.44
N ALA A 106 3.82 -2.58 7.21
CA ALA A 106 4.95 -3.17 7.91
C ALA A 106 5.96 -3.85 6.97
N ALA A 107 5.50 -4.45 5.85
CA ALA A 107 6.39 -5.05 4.87
C ALA A 107 7.35 -4.04 4.18
N PRO A 108 6.89 -2.89 3.64
CA PRO A 108 7.80 -1.88 3.10
C PRO A 108 8.71 -1.27 4.17
N LEU A 109 8.24 -1.14 5.42
CA LEU A 109 9.07 -0.69 6.55
C LEU A 109 10.22 -1.67 6.83
N ALA A 110 9.93 -2.98 6.88
CA ALA A 110 10.94 -4.00 7.04
C ALA A 110 11.98 -3.98 5.90
N LEU A 111 11.53 -3.75 4.66
CA LEU A 111 12.43 -3.64 3.52
C LEU A 111 13.37 -2.42 3.63
N ILE A 112 12.89 -1.28 4.13
CA ILE A 112 13.74 -0.10 4.42
C ILE A 112 14.86 -0.49 5.39
N PHE A 113 14.53 -1.13 6.51
CA PHE A 113 15.53 -1.49 7.53
C PHE A 113 16.60 -2.47 7.01
N LEU A 114 16.23 -3.40 6.13
CA LEU A 114 17.19 -4.30 5.50
C LEU A 114 18.07 -3.59 4.46
N MET A 115 17.52 -2.63 3.72
CA MET A 115 18.28 -1.83 2.75
C MET A 115 19.32 -0.93 3.42
N ASP A 116 18.99 -0.34 4.58
CA ASP A 116 19.91 0.53 5.31
C ASP A 116 21.07 -0.25 5.94
N LYS A 117 20.83 -1.49 6.39
CA LYS A 117 21.89 -2.38 6.87
C LYS A 117 22.89 -2.77 5.78
N LYS A 118 22.45 -2.88 4.51
CA LYS A 118 23.34 -3.21 3.38
C LYS A 118 24.28 -2.05 2.99
N LYS A 119 23.97 -0.82 3.41
CA LYS A 119 24.78 0.37 3.11
C LYS A 119 25.86 0.66 4.16
N LYS A 120 25.79 0.04 5.33
CA LYS A 120 26.82 0.09 6.38
C LYS A 120 27.77 -1.09 6.21
#